data_AF-A0A4V2UG08-F1
#
_entry.id   AF-A0A4V2UG08-F1
#
_cell.length_a   1.000
_cell.length_b   1.000
_cell.length_c   1.000
_cell.angle_alpha   90.00
_cell.angle_beta   90.00
_cell.angle_gamma   90.00
#
_symmetry.space_group_name_H-M   'P 1'
#
loop_
_entity.id
_entity.type
_entity.pdbx_description
1 polymer ?
#
loop_
_entity_poly.entity_id
_entity_poly.type
_entity_poly.pdbx_seq_one_letter_code
_entity_poly.pdbx_strand_id
1 'polypeptide(L)'
;MTLRALLVTTLAVSTLVAGEASAHAKLVASDPAANAAVAAPKTVSLTFNEKLAPAFSTFEIARADGVKIPVKTTVSKDRKTVSGAPRDRLAAGAYKVTWRVAAADDGHRMDGVVTFTVK
;
A
#
# COMPACT_ATOMS: atom_id res chain seq x y z
N MET A 1 -28.83 61.62 26.17
CA MET A 1 -28.31 61.12 24.89
C MET A 1 -26.80 61.00 24.98
N THR A 2 -26.30 59.79 25.19
CA THR A 2 -24.91 59.40 24.85
C THR A 2 -24.90 57.88 24.67
N LEU A 3 -24.97 57.45 23.41
CA LEU A 3 -24.86 56.07 22.97
C LEU A 3 -23.45 55.56 23.29
N ARG A 4 -23.31 54.55 24.14
CA ARG A 4 -22.05 53.79 24.25
C ARG A 4 -22.16 52.56 23.37
N ALA A 5 -21.41 52.58 22.28
CA ALA A 5 -21.37 51.56 21.25
C ALA A 5 -21.00 50.19 21.84
N LEU A 6 -21.88 49.22 21.61
CA LEU A 6 -21.64 47.82 21.93
C LEU A 6 -20.70 47.26 20.85
N LEU A 7 -19.42 47.10 21.18
CA LEU A 7 -18.45 46.47 20.28
C LEU A 7 -18.70 44.95 20.33
N VAL A 8 -19.49 44.44 19.39
CA VAL A 8 -19.68 42.99 19.20
C VAL A 8 -18.49 42.47 18.41
N THR A 9 -17.50 41.93 19.11
CA THR A 9 -16.36 41.23 18.50
C THR A 9 -16.84 39.83 18.09
N THR A 10 -17.30 39.67 16.85
CA THR A 10 -17.56 38.34 16.27
C THR A 10 -16.24 37.59 16.11
N LEU A 11 -15.95 36.66 17.03
CA LEU A 11 -14.84 35.73 16.92
C LEU A 11 -15.20 34.66 15.87
N ALA A 12 -14.63 34.78 14.67
CA ALA A 12 -14.77 33.77 13.63
C ALA A 12 -14.08 32.47 14.10
N VAL A 13 -14.88 31.45 14.41
CA VAL A 13 -14.37 30.11 14.76
C VAL A 13 -13.99 29.42 13.45
N SER A 14 -12.72 29.53 13.07
CA SER A 14 -12.13 28.75 11.99
C SER A 14 -12.00 27.30 12.46
N THR A 15 -12.98 26.45 12.16
CA THR A 15 -12.84 25.00 12.37
C THR A 15 -11.82 24.47 11.35
N LEU A 16 -10.54 24.40 11.76
CA LEU A 16 -9.56 23.61 11.03
C LEU A 16 -10.03 22.15 11.08
N VAL A 17 -10.59 21.67 9.98
CA VAL A 17 -10.72 20.23 9.74
C VAL A 17 -9.29 19.72 9.57
N ALA A 18 -8.70 19.26 10.66
CA ALA A 18 -7.47 18.47 10.63
C ALA A 18 -7.81 17.15 9.93
N GLY A 19 -7.69 17.11 8.61
CA GLY A 19 -7.67 15.85 7.88
C GLY A 19 -6.53 15.01 8.43
N GLU A 20 -6.80 13.77 8.79
CA GLU A 20 -5.77 12.83 9.20
C GLU A 20 -4.72 12.74 8.07
N ALA A 21 -3.58 13.38 8.27
CA ALA A 21 -2.43 13.18 7.40
C ALA A 21 -1.97 11.74 7.62
N SER A 22 -2.43 10.82 6.76
CA SER A 22 -1.97 9.44 6.77
C SER A 22 -0.52 9.42 6.29
N ALA A 23 0.42 9.59 7.23
CA ALA A 23 1.86 9.64 6.96
C ALA A 23 2.50 8.27 6.68
N HIS A 24 1.73 7.18 6.72
CA HIS A 24 2.26 5.84 6.55
C HIS A 24 1.83 5.24 5.21
N ALA A 25 2.78 4.58 4.53
CA ALA A 25 2.51 3.78 3.35
C ALA A 25 1.47 2.68 3.66
N LYS A 26 0.34 2.74 2.95
CA LYS A 26 -0.76 1.78 3.00
C LYS A 26 -0.94 1.15 1.63
N LEU A 27 -1.14 -0.16 1.62
CA LEU A 27 -1.56 -0.89 0.44
C LEU A 27 -2.97 -0.43 0.05
N VAL A 28 -3.15 0.05 -1.18
CA VAL A 28 -4.45 0.52 -1.71
C VAL A 28 -5.00 -0.39 -2.79
N ALA A 29 -4.14 -1.16 -3.47
CA ALA A 29 -4.56 -2.16 -4.45
C ALA A 29 -3.55 -3.30 -4.56
N SER A 30 -4.02 -4.47 -4.96
CA SER A 30 -3.19 -5.59 -5.35
C SER A 30 -3.75 -6.27 -6.60
N ASP A 31 -2.86 -6.80 -7.42
CA ASP A 31 -3.20 -7.72 -8.50
C ASP A 31 -2.27 -8.96 -8.40
N PRO A 32 -2.79 -10.17 -8.12
CA PRO A 32 -4.20 -10.48 -7.86
C PRO A 32 -4.79 -9.72 -6.66
N ALA A 33 -6.09 -9.40 -6.74
CA ALA A 33 -6.82 -8.80 -5.62
C ALA A 33 -6.82 -9.74 -4.40
N ALA A 34 -6.87 -9.17 -3.20
CA ALA A 34 -6.89 -9.94 -1.97
C ALA A 34 -8.05 -10.96 -1.97
N ASN A 35 -7.72 -12.21 -1.66
CA ASN A 35 -8.60 -13.38 -1.65
C ASN A 35 -9.21 -13.76 -3.00
N ALA A 36 -8.73 -13.18 -4.11
CA ALA A 36 -9.20 -13.54 -5.44
C ALA A 36 -8.77 -14.95 -5.83
N ALA A 37 -9.61 -15.60 -6.64
CA ALA A 37 -9.31 -16.90 -7.24
C ALA A 37 -9.19 -16.75 -8.77
N VAL A 38 -7.97 -16.76 -9.27
CA VAL A 38 -7.56 -16.34 -10.62
C VAL A 38 -6.86 -17.47 -11.38
N ALA A 39 -6.77 -17.37 -12.70
CA ALA A 39 -5.80 -18.17 -13.45
C ALA A 39 -4.37 -17.80 -13.03
N ALA A 40 -3.40 -18.69 -13.24
CA ALA A 40 -2.00 -18.47 -12.86
C ALA A 40 -1.48 -17.10 -13.38
N PRO A 41 -1.25 -16.10 -12.49
CA PRO A 41 -0.87 -14.77 -12.91
C PRO A 41 0.57 -14.76 -13.41
N LYS A 42 0.83 -13.97 -14.46
CA LYS A 42 2.20 -13.74 -14.97
C LYS A 42 2.99 -12.75 -14.12
N THR A 43 2.29 -11.95 -13.31
CA THR A 43 2.89 -10.89 -12.49
C THR A 43 2.03 -10.70 -11.25
N VAL A 44 2.66 -10.39 -10.13
CA VAL A 44 2.00 -9.88 -8.92
C VAL A 44 2.40 -8.42 -8.76
N SER A 45 1.45 -7.55 -8.42
CA SER A 45 1.69 -6.13 -8.16
C SER A 45 0.95 -5.65 -6.93
N LEU A 46 1.58 -4.72 -6.20
CA LEU A 46 1.09 -4.11 -4.98
C LEU A 46 1.24 -2.60 -5.11
N THR A 47 0.14 -1.85 -5.04
CA THR A 47 0.12 -0.39 -5.17
C THR A 47 -0.19 0.26 -3.83
N PHE A 48 0.54 1.33 -3.53
CA PHE A 48 0.50 2.04 -2.26
C PHE A 48 0.04 3.50 -2.47
N ASN A 49 -0.49 4.11 -1.42
CA ASN A 49 -0.91 5.52 -1.42
C ASN A 49 0.29 6.48 -1.53
N GLU A 50 1.47 6.08 -1.05
CA GLU A 50 2.69 6.90 -0.98
C GLU A 50 3.79 6.42 -1.92
N LYS A 51 4.77 7.30 -2.15
CA LYS A 51 6.00 6.94 -2.84
C LYS A 51 6.86 6.09 -1.92
N LEU A 52 7.49 5.07 -2.48
CA LEU A 52 8.32 4.11 -1.78
C LEU A 52 9.81 4.39 -1.99
N ALA A 53 10.62 4.05 -1.00
CA ALA A 53 12.06 3.95 -1.13
C ALA A 53 12.41 2.59 -1.80
N PRO A 54 12.90 2.56 -3.05
CA PRO A 54 13.01 1.31 -3.81
C PRO A 54 13.93 0.26 -3.19
N ALA A 55 15.05 0.69 -2.59
CA ALA A 55 16.03 -0.22 -1.97
C ALA A 55 15.48 -0.98 -0.75
N PHE A 56 14.36 -0.53 -0.18
CA PHE A 56 13.76 -1.08 1.03
C PHE A 56 12.33 -1.60 0.79
N SER A 57 11.92 -1.75 -0.47
CA SER A 57 10.55 -2.10 -0.83
C SER A 57 10.51 -3.32 -1.74
N THR A 58 9.89 -4.40 -1.26
CA THR A 58 9.83 -5.69 -1.94
C THR A 58 8.65 -6.54 -1.45
N PHE A 59 8.44 -7.69 -2.07
CA PHE A 59 7.60 -8.75 -1.56
C PHE A 59 8.21 -10.13 -1.84
N GLU A 60 7.80 -11.12 -1.05
CA GLU A 60 8.05 -12.55 -1.29
C GLU A 60 6.73 -13.25 -1.58
N ILE A 61 6.78 -14.30 -2.42
CA ILE A 61 5.63 -15.18 -2.67
C ILE A 61 5.94 -16.54 -2.06
N ALA A 62 4.98 -17.12 -1.36
CA ALA A 62 5.00 -18.50 -0.92
C ALA A 62 3.67 -19.18 -1.20
N ARG A 63 3.67 -20.48 -1.47
CA ARG A 63 2.47 -21.32 -1.46
C ARG A 63 2.05 -21.59 -0.01
N ALA A 64 0.80 -21.98 0.21
CA ALA A 64 0.24 -22.33 1.53
C ALA A 64 1.01 -23.44 2.28
N ASP A 65 1.70 -24.32 1.57
CA ASP A 65 2.60 -25.34 2.14
C ASP A 65 3.97 -24.78 2.60
N GLY A 66 4.20 -23.48 2.45
CA GLY A 66 5.42 -22.78 2.85
C GLY A 66 6.50 -22.76 1.77
N VAL A 67 6.29 -23.40 0.61
CA VAL A 67 7.27 -23.38 -0.48
C VAL A 67 7.38 -21.97 -1.06
N LYS A 68 8.58 -21.39 -0.97
CA LYS A 68 8.89 -20.07 -1.55
C LYS A 68 8.92 -20.15 -3.07
N ILE A 69 8.29 -19.18 -3.71
CA ILE A 69 8.33 -18.99 -5.16
C ILE A 69 9.37 -17.92 -5.50
N PRO A 70 10.41 -18.25 -6.29
CA PRO A 70 11.39 -17.26 -6.71
C PRO A 70 10.72 -16.12 -7.50
N VAL A 71 10.91 -14.89 -7.03
CA VAL A 71 10.43 -13.68 -7.69
C VAL A 71 11.45 -12.57 -7.49
N LYS A 72 11.76 -11.85 -8.57
CA LYS A 72 12.52 -10.60 -8.51
C LYS A 72 11.53 -9.45 -8.63
N THR A 73 11.54 -8.57 -7.64
CA THR A 73 10.65 -7.41 -7.59
C THR A 73 11.32 -6.18 -8.16
N THR A 74 10.51 -5.26 -8.67
CA THR A 74 10.90 -3.94 -9.11
C THR A 74 9.89 -2.92 -8.58
N VAL A 75 10.39 -1.71 -8.30
CA VAL A 75 9.53 -0.57 -7.98
C VAL A 75 9.35 0.24 -9.26
N SER A 76 8.09 0.55 -9.56
CA SER A 76 7.66 1.40 -10.68
C SER A 76 8.27 2.81 -10.64
N LYS A 77 8.26 3.49 -11.79
CA LYS A 77 8.89 4.82 -11.96
C LYS A 77 8.24 5.91 -11.08
N ASP A 78 6.93 5.85 -10.86
CA ASP A 78 6.22 6.77 -9.95
C ASP A 78 6.47 6.45 -8.46
N ARG A 79 7.17 5.34 -8.20
CA ARG A 79 7.51 4.78 -6.90
C ARG A 79 6.32 4.34 -6.07
N LYS A 80 5.14 4.10 -6.65
CA LYS A 80 3.94 3.71 -5.88
C LYS A 80 3.60 2.23 -5.96
N THR A 81 4.18 1.51 -6.92
CA THR A 81 3.87 0.09 -7.14
C THR A 81 5.13 -0.77 -7.07
N VAL A 82 5.06 -1.86 -6.30
CA VAL A 82 6.03 -2.96 -6.32
C VAL A 82 5.46 -4.09 -7.17
N SER A 83 6.19 -4.57 -8.16
CA SER A 83 5.75 -5.66 -9.05
C SER A 83 6.82 -6.74 -9.20
N GLY A 84 6.42 -7.97 -9.48
CA GLY A 84 7.35 -9.07 -9.74
C GLY A 84 6.69 -10.20 -10.50
N ALA A 85 7.43 -10.79 -11.44
CA ALA A 85 7.02 -11.99 -12.17
C ALA A 85 7.59 -13.24 -11.46
N PRO A 86 6.74 -14.20 -11.05
CA PRO A 86 7.22 -15.51 -10.65
C PRO A 86 8.09 -16.12 -11.74
N ARG A 87 9.22 -16.74 -11.37
CA ARG A 87 10.15 -17.36 -12.33
C ARG A 87 9.47 -18.45 -13.16
N ASP A 88 8.66 -19.26 -12.50
CA ASP A 88 7.94 -20.39 -13.10
C ASP A 88 6.42 -20.18 -12.98
N ARG A 89 5.66 -20.85 -13.85
CA ARG A 89 4.19 -20.80 -13.80
C ARG A 89 3.69 -21.34 -12.47
N LEU A 90 2.82 -20.59 -11.80
CA LEU A 90 2.19 -21.03 -10.56
C LEU A 90 1.23 -22.20 -10.83
N ALA A 91 1.38 -23.30 -10.10
CA ALA A 91 0.38 -24.37 -10.10
C ALA A 91 -0.84 -23.97 -9.27
N ALA A 92 -1.95 -24.68 -9.44
CA ALA A 92 -3.16 -24.45 -8.67
C ALA A 92 -2.91 -24.55 -7.15
N GLY A 93 -3.58 -23.71 -6.38
CA GLY A 93 -3.45 -23.66 -4.92
C GLY A 93 -3.43 -22.24 -4.35
N ALA A 94 -3.39 -22.17 -3.02
CA ALA A 94 -3.35 -20.91 -2.29
C ALA A 94 -1.91 -20.36 -2.19
N TYR A 95 -1.79 -19.05 -2.36
CA TYR A 95 -0.55 -18.30 -2.31
C TYR A 95 -0.65 -17.11 -1.35
N LYS A 96 0.49 -16.80 -0.74
CA LYS A 96 0.69 -15.69 0.18
C LYS A 96 1.80 -14.78 -0.34
N VAL A 97 1.48 -13.50 -0.50
CA VAL A 97 2.40 -12.43 -0.85
C VAL A 97 2.68 -11.66 0.42
N THR A 98 3.89 -11.79 0.96
CA THR A 98 4.33 -11.03 2.14
C THR A 98 5.16 -9.85 1.68
N TRP A 99 4.72 -8.63 1.95
CA TRP A 99 5.38 -7.41 1.50
C TRP A 99 5.99 -6.64 2.65
N ARG A 100 7.07 -5.92 2.34
CA ARG A 100 7.75 -4.98 3.25
C ARG A 100 8.15 -3.77 2.41
N VAL A 101 7.76 -2.58 2.84
CA VAL A 101 8.01 -1.33 2.14
C VAL A 101 8.48 -0.25 3.09
N ALA A 102 9.18 0.74 2.58
CA ALA A 102 9.48 1.97 3.30
C ALA A 102 8.94 3.17 2.51
N ALA A 103 8.23 4.07 3.18
CA ALA A 103 7.82 5.34 2.57
C ALA A 103 9.06 6.19 2.24
N ALA A 104 9.03 6.85 1.09
CA ALA A 104 10.15 7.67 0.63
C ALA A 104 10.30 8.97 1.41
N ASP A 105 9.20 9.49 1.97
CA ASP A 105 9.14 10.82 2.56
C ASP A 105 9.57 10.81 4.04
N ASP A 106 9.20 9.78 4.82
CA ASP A 106 9.54 9.69 6.25
C ASP A 106 10.41 8.46 6.62
N GLY A 107 10.61 7.52 5.69
CA GLY A 107 11.42 6.32 5.90
C GLY A 107 10.75 5.23 6.76
N HIS A 108 9.52 5.42 7.23
CA HIS A 108 8.83 4.43 8.04
C HIS A 108 8.60 3.14 7.26
N ARG A 109 8.90 2.03 7.92
CA ARG A 109 8.75 0.69 7.36
C ARG A 109 7.40 0.11 7.73
N MET A 110 6.72 -0.42 6.72
CA MET A 110 5.43 -1.06 6.83
C MET A 110 5.52 -2.45 6.20
N ASP A 111 4.77 -3.39 6.75
CA ASP A 111 4.67 -4.75 6.20
C ASP A 111 3.23 -5.24 6.23
N GLY A 112 2.97 -6.31 5.49
CA GLY A 112 1.67 -6.95 5.46
C GLY A 112 1.61 -8.12 4.51
N VAL A 113 0.39 -8.63 4.33
CA VAL A 113 0.13 -9.86 3.61
C VAL A 113 -1.06 -9.69 2.67
N VAL A 114 -0.93 -10.23 1.46
CA VAL A 114 -2.03 -10.44 0.51
C VAL A 114 -2.09 -11.92 0.16
N THR A 115 -3.28 -12.50 0.16
CA THR A 115 -3.51 -13.90 -0.24
C THR A 115 -4.30 -13.97 -1.54
N PHE A 116 -4.04 -14.99 -2.36
CA PHE A 116 -4.85 -15.30 -3.53
C PHE A 116 -4.78 -16.81 -3.85
N THR A 117 -5.69 -17.28 -4.68
CA THR A 117 -5.75 -18.69 -5.11
C THR A 117 -5.58 -18.78 -6.63
N VAL A 118 -4.72 -19.69 -7.07
CA VAL A 118 -4.61 -20.08 -8.48
C VAL A 118 -5.55 -21.25 -8.75
N LYS A 119 -6.38 -21.13 -9.79
CA LYS A 119 -7.28 -22.18 -10.30
C LYS A 119 -6.60 -23.04 -11.36
#